data_AF-A0AAN8ZVV1-F1
#
_entry.id   AF-A0AAN8ZVV1-F1
#
_cell.length_a   1.000
_cell.length_b   1.000
_cell.length_c   1.000
_cell.angle_alpha   90.00
_cell.angle_beta   90.00
_cell.angle_gamma   90.00
#
_symmetry.space_group_name_H-M   'P 1'
#
loop_
_entity.id
_entity.type
_entity.pdbx_description
1 polymer ?
#
loop_
_entity_poly.entity_id
_entity_poly.type
_entity_poly.pdbx_seq_one_letter_code
_entity_poly.pdbx_strand_id
1 'polypeptide(L)'
;MDSRTFVVLGIFFCLSILAKDLPVAEALWGGLYPNESPSREIKTLDGVWNFRRAPRLDPDQGFREEWYNQPLKKSGSVIPMAVPSSYNDITQDKSLREHIGWVWYDRMFVVPSRWQEDNLRVFLRLGSAHYHAIIYLNGLEIASHEGGHLPIRAEITNFLLYGQENLVTVALNNILTPQTIPQGKIVYHNESDGYPNNYFIQTYDFDFFNYAGIHRPVVLYTTPQTYIEDILINTDIDGADGIITYNLTTSSVLSNLHGTRATECVIEVLDKLGEPVANTTGCSGTIRVANANFWWPYMMAAQPGYLYTLWISINDGTGRWDSYPEKVGIRTVGLNSTNLSINDVPIYIRGLGKHEDSDVSL
;
A
#
# COMPACT_ATOMS: atom_id res chain seq x y z
N MET A 1 14.89 15.51 -77.31
CA MET A 1 15.47 16.49 -76.38
C MET A 1 14.59 16.45 -75.15
N ASP A 2 14.99 15.71 -74.12
CA ASP A 2 14.24 15.64 -72.88
C ASP A 2 15.20 15.58 -71.70
N SER A 3 15.02 16.55 -70.82
CA SER A 3 15.81 16.84 -69.62
C SER A 3 15.53 15.79 -68.55
N ARG A 4 16.58 15.11 -68.05
CA ARG A 4 16.49 14.30 -66.83
C ARG A 4 17.48 14.82 -65.79
N THR A 5 16.90 15.56 -64.85
CA THR A 5 17.48 16.02 -63.59
C THR A 5 17.90 14.83 -62.73
N PHE A 6 19.16 14.80 -62.30
CA PHE A 6 19.64 13.87 -61.28
C PHE A 6 19.22 14.39 -59.89
N VAL A 7 18.41 13.63 -59.18
CA VAL A 7 18.10 13.85 -57.75
C VAL A 7 19.06 13.00 -56.93
N VAL A 8 19.92 13.65 -56.15
CA VAL A 8 20.76 13.00 -55.15
C VAL A 8 19.91 12.79 -53.90
N LEU A 9 19.50 11.54 -53.62
CA LEU A 9 18.90 11.17 -52.34
C LEU A 9 20.00 11.09 -51.28
N GLY A 10 20.08 12.09 -50.41
CA GLY A 10 20.83 12.00 -49.16
C GLY A 10 20.07 11.13 -48.16
N ILE A 11 20.60 9.96 -47.85
CA ILE A 11 20.10 9.08 -46.79
C ILE A 11 20.52 9.69 -45.45
N PHE A 12 19.59 10.37 -44.77
CA PHE A 12 19.73 10.71 -43.36
C PHE A 12 19.50 9.44 -42.54
N PHE A 13 20.58 8.89 -41.96
CA PHE A 13 20.48 7.91 -40.89
C PHE A 13 19.92 8.62 -39.65
N CYS A 14 18.61 8.47 -39.43
CA CYS A 14 17.98 8.81 -38.18
C CYS A 14 18.40 7.72 -37.17
N LEU A 15 19.36 8.03 -36.29
CA LEU A 15 19.59 7.24 -35.07
C LEU A 15 18.42 7.50 -34.12
N SER A 16 17.30 6.83 -34.37
CA SER A 16 16.31 6.58 -33.34
C SER A 16 16.94 5.61 -32.35
N ILE A 17 17.51 6.15 -31.28
CA ILE A 17 17.78 5.39 -30.07
C ILE A 17 16.40 4.86 -29.64
N LEU A 18 16.18 3.55 -29.79
CA LEU A 18 15.10 2.88 -29.08
C LEU A 18 15.35 3.16 -27.60
N ALA A 19 14.59 4.09 -27.03
CA ALA A 19 14.29 4.03 -25.62
C ALA A 19 13.69 2.64 -25.41
N LYS A 20 14.46 1.73 -24.81
CA LYS A 20 13.89 0.48 -24.32
C LYS A 20 12.79 0.92 -23.37
N ASP A 21 11.55 0.55 -23.68
CA ASP A 21 10.44 0.61 -22.73
C ASP A 21 10.90 -0.15 -21.48
N LEU A 22 11.42 0.59 -20.50
CA LEU A 22 11.70 0.04 -19.18
C LEU A 22 10.33 -0.33 -18.63
N PRO A 23 10.13 -1.59 -18.16
CA PRO A 23 8.85 -1.96 -17.58
C PRO A 23 8.56 -1.01 -16.43
N VAL A 24 7.43 -0.30 -16.51
CA VAL A 24 6.92 0.50 -15.40
C VAL A 24 6.45 -0.52 -14.35
N ALA A 25 6.85 -0.34 -13.09
CA ALA A 25 6.26 -1.14 -12.03
C ALA A 25 4.76 -0.82 -11.97
N GLU A 26 3.90 -1.84 -12.13
CA GLU A 26 2.47 -1.63 -12.03
C GLU A 26 2.07 -1.53 -10.56
N ALA A 27 1.26 -0.53 -10.23
CA ALA A 27 0.65 -0.42 -8.91
C ALA A 27 -0.30 -1.62 -8.71
N LEU A 28 0.01 -2.44 -7.72
CA LEU A 28 -0.82 -3.60 -7.37
C LEU A 28 -1.86 -3.17 -6.34
N TRP A 29 -3.14 -3.35 -6.66
CA TRP A 29 -4.24 -3.09 -5.74
C TRP A 29 -4.36 -4.22 -4.71
N GLY A 30 -4.49 -3.86 -3.44
CA GLY A 30 -4.62 -4.83 -2.36
C GLY A 30 -3.33 -5.57 -2.03
N GLY A 31 -3.48 -6.68 -1.31
CA GLY A 31 -2.37 -7.49 -0.80
C GLY A 31 -2.39 -7.61 0.71
N LEU A 32 -1.91 -8.77 1.17
CA LEU A 32 -1.79 -9.11 2.58
C LEU A 32 -0.97 -8.06 3.35
N TYR A 33 -1.30 -7.87 4.62
CA TYR A 33 -0.51 -7.01 5.50
C TYR A 33 0.92 -7.59 5.61
N PRO A 34 1.99 -6.79 5.49
CA PRO A 34 3.34 -7.31 5.64
C PRO A 34 3.53 -7.94 7.02
N ASN A 35 3.92 -9.21 7.06
CA ASN A 35 4.27 -9.93 8.28
C ASN A 35 5.67 -10.52 8.13
N GLU A 36 6.49 -10.40 9.17
CA GLU A 36 7.76 -11.11 9.24
C GLU A 36 7.50 -12.61 9.43
N SER A 37 8.27 -13.43 8.72
CA SER A 37 8.21 -14.89 8.78
C SER A 37 9.58 -15.46 8.40
N PRO A 38 9.78 -16.79 8.49
CA PRO A 38 11.03 -17.40 8.03
C PRO A 38 11.40 -17.09 6.55
N SER A 39 10.44 -16.67 5.73
CA SER A 39 10.63 -16.38 4.30
C SER A 39 10.42 -14.91 3.92
N ARG A 40 9.99 -14.05 4.86
CA ARG A 40 9.60 -12.66 4.59
C ARG A 40 10.22 -11.73 5.61
N GLU A 41 10.80 -10.65 5.11
CA GLU A 41 11.41 -9.62 5.92
C GLU A 41 10.72 -8.29 5.72
N ILE A 42 10.76 -7.44 6.73
CA ILE A 42 10.21 -6.09 6.68
C ILE A 42 11.30 -5.09 7.07
N LYS A 43 11.40 -4.01 6.30
CA LYS A 43 12.24 -2.86 6.63
C LYS A 43 11.39 -1.60 6.60
N THR A 44 11.20 -0.97 7.76
CA THR A 44 10.50 0.31 7.83
C THR A 44 11.31 1.45 7.18
N LEU A 45 10.60 2.34 6.49
CA LEU A 45 11.05 3.63 6.00
C LEU A 45 10.40 4.79 6.79
N ASP A 46 9.77 4.52 7.92
CA ASP A 46 9.22 5.53 8.83
C ASP A 46 10.32 6.40 9.44
N GLY A 47 9.94 7.57 9.97
CA GLY A 47 10.81 8.57 10.56
C GLY A 47 10.75 9.89 9.79
N VAL A 48 11.87 10.62 9.77
CA VAL A 48 11.92 11.96 9.15
C VAL A 48 12.29 11.86 7.68
N TRP A 49 11.45 12.43 6.82
CA TRP A 49 11.64 12.59 5.38
C TRP A 49 11.94 14.07 5.07
N ASN A 50 12.57 14.36 3.93
CA ASN A 50 12.57 15.75 3.45
C ASN A 50 11.21 16.06 2.85
N PHE A 51 10.77 17.30 3.00
CA PHE A 51 9.48 17.76 2.53
C PHE A 51 9.59 19.13 1.85
N ARG A 52 8.85 19.30 0.76
CA ARG A 52 8.70 20.58 0.06
C ARG A 52 7.29 20.71 -0.51
N ARG A 53 6.69 21.87 -0.30
CA ARG A 53 5.45 22.29 -0.97
C ARG A 53 5.75 22.85 -2.35
N ALA A 54 4.96 22.52 -3.37
CA ALA A 54 5.04 23.19 -4.65
C ALA A 54 4.65 24.69 -4.51
N PRO A 55 5.24 25.60 -5.30
CA PRO A 55 4.85 27.01 -5.24
C PRO A 55 3.38 27.19 -5.62
N ARG A 56 2.67 28.04 -4.89
CA ARG A 56 1.25 28.32 -5.15
C ARG A 56 0.98 28.85 -6.57
N LEU A 57 1.89 29.67 -7.11
CA LEU A 57 1.77 30.25 -8.45
C LEU A 57 2.25 29.30 -9.56
N ASP A 58 2.87 28.19 -9.18
CA ASP A 58 3.48 27.25 -10.12
C ASP A 58 3.43 25.81 -9.55
N PRO A 59 2.22 25.23 -9.42
CA PRO A 59 2.03 23.93 -8.79
C PRO A 59 2.76 22.78 -9.52
N ASP A 60 3.02 22.95 -10.82
CA ASP A 60 3.66 21.94 -11.67
C ASP A 60 5.18 22.06 -11.75
N GLN A 61 5.80 23.02 -11.03
CA GLN A 61 7.25 23.24 -11.07
C GLN A 61 8.03 21.95 -10.86
N GLY A 62 7.64 21.14 -9.85
CA GLY A 62 8.36 19.93 -9.51
C GLY A 62 8.34 18.84 -10.57
N PHE A 63 7.28 18.78 -11.38
CA PHE A 63 7.22 17.87 -12.52
C PHE A 63 8.08 18.38 -13.67
N ARG A 64 8.00 19.67 -13.99
CA ARG A 64 8.78 20.27 -15.10
C ARG A 64 10.28 20.30 -14.84
N GLU A 65 10.70 20.49 -13.60
CA GLU A 65 12.10 20.46 -13.17
C GLU A 65 12.56 19.08 -12.69
N GLU A 66 11.70 18.06 -12.82
CA GLU A 66 12.01 16.67 -12.48
C GLU A 66 12.59 16.50 -11.07
N TRP A 67 11.93 17.10 -10.07
CA TRP A 67 12.39 17.06 -8.68
C TRP A 67 12.61 15.66 -8.13
N TYR A 68 12.02 14.64 -8.74
CA TYR A 68 12.18 13.22 -8.42
C TYR A 68 13.51 12.59 -8.86
N ASN A 69 14.26 13.22 -9.77
CA ASN A 69 15.51 12.66 -10.32
C ASN A 69 16.74 12.82 -9.41
N GLN A 70 16.63 13.56 -8.32
CA GLN A 70 17.70 13.75 -7.34
C GLN A 70 17.10 14.14 -5.98
N PRO A 71 17.88 14.07 -4.87
CA PRO A 71 17.38 14.50 -3.57
C PRO A 71 16.84 15.93 -3.61
N LEU A 72 15.63 16.16 -3.09
CA LEU A 72 14.88 17.43 -3.12
C LEU A 72 15.71 18.62 -2.63
N LYS A 73 16.58 18.40 -1.64
CA LYS A 73 17.50 19.42 -1.10
C LYS A 73 18.48 19.99 -2.15
N LYS A 74 18.69 19.30 -3.27
CA LYS A 74 19.54 19.77 -4.39
C LYS A 74 18.79 20.69 -5.35
N SER A 75 17.46 20.58 -5.42
CA SER A 75 16.60 21.41 -6.27
C SER A 75 15.94 22.58 -5.52
N GLY A 76 16.17 22.71 -4.21
CA GLY A 76 15.66 23.83 -3.43
C GLY A 76 15.60 23.54 -1.92
N SER A 77 15.08 24.50 -1.16
CA SER A 77 14.92 24.35 0.29
C SER A 77 13.89 23.27 0.62
N VAL A 78 14.17 22.51 1.68
CA VAL A 78 13.30 21.47 2.23
C VAL A 78 13.17 21.67 3.74
N ILE A 79 12.12 21.12 4.33
CA ILE A 79 11.96 21.00 5.78
C ILE A 79 11.86 19.52 6.18
N PRO A 80 12.23 19.13 7.41
CA PRO A 80 11.97 17.79 7.91
C PRO A 80 10.46 17.58 8.10
N MET A 81 9.96 16.40 7.74
CA MET A 81 8.57 16.00 7.96
C MET A 81 8.49 14.57 8.47
N ALA A 82 7.69 14.34 9.51
CA ALA A 82 7.49 13.01 10.07
C ALA A 82 6.61 12.15 9.15
N VAL A 83 6.96 10.88 9.02
CA VAL A 83 6.18 9.84 8.33
C VAL A 83 6.15 8.62 9.26
N PRO A 84 4.97 8.08 9.62
CA PRO A 84 3.64 8.56 9.23
C PRO A 84 3.20 9.83 9.96
N SER A 85 2.60 10.78 9.23
CA SER A 85 1.89 11.95 9.77
C SER A 85 1.15 12.69 8.67
N SER A 86 0.09 13.41 9.04
CA SER A 86 -0.39 14.54 8.24
C SER A 86 0.58 15.71 8.41
N TYR A 87 0.89 16.45 7.34
CA TYR A 87 1.84 17.56 7.43
C TYR A 87 1.24 18.83 8.04
N ASN A 88 -0.09 18.91 8.09
CA ASN A 88 -0.82 20.16 8.27
C ASN A 88 -0.50 20.85 9.61
N ASP A 89 -0.38 20.07 10.68
CA ASP A 89 -0.20 20.59 12.05
C ASP A 89 1.21 20.36 12.62
N ILE A 90 2.16 19.91 11.80
CA ILE A 90 3.56 19.71 12.23
C ILE A 90 4.31 21.05 12.39
N THR A 91 3.92 22.07 11.65
CA THR A 91 4.61 23.37 11.62
C THR A 91 3.71 24.49 12.15
N GLN A 92 4.32 25.65 12.43
CA GLN A 92 3.58 26.87 12.78
C GLN A 92 3.13 27.68 11.56
N ASP A 93 3.38 27.19 10.33
CA ASP A 93 3.03 27.89 9.09
C ASP A 93 1.57 27.60 8.71
N LYS A 94 0.69 28.58 8.96
CA LYS A 94 -0.72 28.53 8.54
C LYS A 94 -0.88 28.23 7.04
N SER A 95 0.01 28.77 6.20
CA SER A 95 -0.06 28.55 4.75
C SER A 95 0.28 27.12 4.35
N LEU A 96 1.02 26.38 5.18
CA LEU A 96 1.24 24.96 5.00
C LEU A 96 0.04 24.17 5.51
N ARG A 97 -0.49 24.51 6.69
CA ARG A 97 -1.69 23.88 7.26
C ARG A 97 -2.86 23.86 6.27
N GLU A 98 -3.12 24.99 5.64
CA GLU A 98 -4.23 25.21 4.69
C GLU A 98 -3.83 24.99 3.23
N HIS A 99 -2.67 24.37 2.96
CA HIS A 99 -2.20 24.16 1.60
C HIS A 99 -3.15 23.29 0.78
N ILE A 100 -3.36 23.69 -0.48
CA ILE A 100 -4.07 22.93 -1.51
C ILE A 100 -3.13 22.77 -2.71
N GLY A 101 -2.90 21.53 -3.14
CA GLY A 101 -2.08 21.19 -4.31
C GLY A 101 -0.98 20.17 -4.00
N TRP A 102 0.11 20.26 -4.76
CA TRP A 102 1.21 19.30 -4.71
C TRP A 102 2.20 19.55 -3.55
N VAL A 103 2.49 18.50 -2.80
CA VAL A 103 3.62 18.42 -1.88
C VAL A 103 4.52 17.26 -2.27
N TRP A 104 5.80 17.35 -1.91
CA TRP A 104 6.83 16.40 -2.27
C TRP A 104 7.54 15.93 -1.02
N TYR A 105 7.66 14.61 -0.89
CA TYR A 105 8.45 13.93 0.13
C TYR A 105 9.62 13.22 -0.53
N ASP A 106 10.79 13.16 0.11
CA ASP A 106 11.83 12.22 -0.29
C ASP A 106 12.54 11.57 0.91
N ARG A 107 13.16 10.42 0.64
CA ARG A 107 14.02 9.74 1.59
C ARG A 107 15.05 8.86 0.89
N MET A 108 16.27 8.90 1.41
CA MET A 108 17.33 7.94 1.07
C MET A 108 17.22 6.69 1.94
N PHE A 109 17.47 5.52 1.37
CA PHE A 109 17.53 4.25 2.09
C PHE A 109 18.51 3.27 1.44
N VAL A 110 18.99 2.29 2.20
CA VAL A 110 19.86 1.21 1.69
C VAL A 110 19.16 -0.12 1.86
N VAL A 111 19.21 -0.96 0.82
CA VAL A 111 18.75 -2.36 0.88
C VAL A 111 19.96 -3.31 0.89
N PRO A 112 19.96 -4.37 1.73
CA PRO A 112 21.07 -5.32 1.78
C PRO A 112 21.29 -6.06 0.46
N SER A 113 22.56 -6.30 0.07
CA SER A 113 22.90 -7.08 -1.13
C SER A 113 22.33 -8.50 -1.11
N ARG A 114 22.22 -9.10 0.09
CA ARG A 114 21.68 -10.44 0.26
C ARG A 114 20.25 -10.62 -0.27
N TRP A 115 19.42 -9.58 -0.30
CA TRP A 115 18.08 -9.68 -0.88
C TRP A 115 18.12 -10.07 -2.37
N GLN A 116 19.15 -9.61 -3.09
CA GLN A 116 19.40 -10.02 -4.48
C GLN A 116 20.06 -11.40 -4.56
N GLU A 117 21.04 -11.68 -3.68
CA GLU A 117 21.75 -12.98 -3.66
C GLU A 117 20.80 -14.14 -3.33
N ASP A 118 19.85 -13.93 -2.42
CA ASP A 118 18.79 -14.85 -2.04
C ASP A 118 17.67 -14.94 -3.10
N ASN A 119 17.75 -14.13 -4.16
CA ASN A 119 16.76 -14.02 -5.22
C ASN A 119 15.35 -13.73 -4.68
N LEU A 120 15.22 -12.74 -3.79
CA LEU A 120 13.95 -12.31 -3.22
C LEU A 120 13.28 -11.27 -4.12
N ARG A 121 11.95 -11.23 -4.06
CA ARG A 121 11.15 -10.11 -4.57
C ARG A 121 11.07 -9.05 -3.50
N VAL A 122 11.09 -7.78 -3.89
CA VAL A 122 11.03 -6.65 -2.96
C VAL A 122 9.86 -5.75 -3.36
N PHE A 123 9.02 -5.42 -2.39
CA PHE A 123 7.88 -4.54 -2.58
C PHE A 123 8.02 -3.29 -1.71
N LEU A 124 7.70 -2.13 -2.27
CA LEU A 124 7.43 -0.92 -1.50
C LEU A 124 5.93 -0.86 -1.19
N ARG A 125 5.60 -0.56 0.07
CA ARG A 125 4.22 -0.38 0.52
C ARG A 125 4.07 0.87 1.35
N LEU A 126 3.17 1.76 0.93
CA LEU A 126 2.68 2.87 1.75
C LEU A 126 1.32 2.45 2.34
N GLY A 127 1.14 2.56 3.65
CA GLY A 127 -0.13 2.18 4.28
C GLY A 127 -1.31 3.04 3.85
N SER A 128 -1.05 4.31 3.55
CA SER A 128 -1.94 5.24 2.87
C SER A 128 -1.20 6.56 2.61
N ALA A 129 -1.62 7.27 1.57
CA ALA A 129 -1.17 8.63 1.29
C ALA A 129 -2.32 9.42 0.66
N HIS A 130 -2.55 10.66 1.10
CA HIS A 130 -3.75 11.41 0.71
C HIS A 130 -3.43 12.59 -0.21
N TYR A 131 -4.12 12.81 -1.34
CA TYR A 131 -5.16 11.96 -1.99
C TYR A 131 -4.65 11.26 -3.25
N HIS A 132 -4.00 11.99 -4.16
CA HIS A 132 -3.37 11.42 -5.35
C HIS A 132 -1.85 11.35 -5.13
N ALA A 133 -1.31 10.14 -5.15
CA ALA A 133 0.10 9.88 -4.93
C ALA A 133 0.79 9.42 -6.22
N ILE A 134 1.97 9.97 -6.51
CA ILE A 134 2.89 9.48 -7.54
C ILE A 134 4.22 9.16 -6.86
N ILE A 135 4.69 7.94 -7.03
CA ILE A 135 5.85 7.39 -6.33
C ILE A 135 6.96 7.15 -7.35
N TYR A 136 8.13 7.69 -7.05
CA TYR A 136 9.35 7.52 -7.82
C TYR A 136 10.40 6.78 -7.00
N LEU A 137 11.14 5.90 -7.66
CA LEU A 137 12.33 5.25 -7.12
C LEU A 137 13.50 5.50 -8.06
N ASN A 138 14.56 6.13 -7.54
CA ASN A 138 15.77 6.47 -8.29
C ASN A 138 15.46 7.26 -9.58
N GLY A 139 14.45 8.15 -9.53
CA GLY A 139 14.01 8.96 -10.67
C GLY A 139 12.96 8.30 -11.59
N LEU A 140 12.70 7.00 -11.42
CA LEU A 140 11.70 6.29 -12.22
C LEU A 140 10.35 6.24 -11.49
N GLU A 141 9.26 6.56 -12.19
CA GLU A 141 7.90 6.36 -11.66
C GLU A 141 7.61 4.85 -11.50
N ILE A 142 7.24 4.44 -10.29
CA ILE A 142 6.97 3.03 -9.94
C ILE A 142 5.53 2.77 -9.50
N ALA A 143 4.74 3.80 -9.22
CA ALA A 143 3.33 3.67 -8.90
C ALA A 143 2.62 5.03 -8.90
N SER A 144 1.32 4.99 -9.19
CA SER A 144 0.39 6.10 -9.00
C SER A 144 -0.89 5.57 -8.35
N HIS A 145 -1.50 6.32 -7.43
CA HIS A 145 -2.70 5.91 -6.72
C HIS A 145 -3.60 7.08 -6.36
N GLU A 146 -4.89 6.96 -6.64
CA GLU A 146 -5.93 7.87 -6.19
C GLU A 146 -6.72 7.24 -5.05
N GLY A 147 -6.69 7.87 -3.87
CA GLY A 147 -7.38 7.41 -2.66
C GLY A 147 -6.54 7.64 -1.40
N GLY A 148 -7.15 8.20 -0.35
CA GLY A 148 -6.41 8.64 0.84
C GLY A 148 -6.19 7.63 1.96
N HIS A 149 -6.90 6.51 1.94
CA HIS A 149 -7.04 5.62 3.12
C HIS A 149 -6.85 4.13 2.81
N LEU A 150 -6.35 3.80 1.62
CA LEU A 150 -6.00 2.44 1.21
C LEU A 150 -4.50 2.33 0.92
N PRO A 151 -3.92 1.13 1.04
CA PRO A 151 -2.51 0.95 0.81
C PRO A 151 -2.14 1.02 -0.67
N ILE A 152 -0.93 1.50 -0.92
CA ILE A 152 -0.28 1.52 -2.23
C ILE A 152 0.85 0.49 -2.20
N ARG A 153 0.94 -0.36 -3.21
CA ARG A 153 1.99 -1.39 -3.34
C ARG A 153 2.61 -1.35 -4.74
N ALA A 154 3.94 -1.42 -4.80
CA ALA A 154 4.70 -1.58 -6.03
C ALA A 154 5.79 -2.63 -5.85
N GLU A 155 5.97 -3.52 -6.83
CA GLU A 155 7.16 -4.37 -6.87
C GLU A 155 8.35 -3.56 -7.38
N ILE A 156 9.41 -3.51 -6.59
CA ILE A 156 10.59 -2.70 -6.88
C ILE A 156 11.87 -3.54 -7.10
N THR A 157 11.74 -4.87 -7.15
CA THR A 157 12.85 -5.85 -7.23
C THR A 157 13.93 -5.46 -8.24
N ASN A 158 13.52 -5.05 -9.46
CA ASN A 158 14.41 -4.77 -10.58
C ASN A 158 14.88 -3.31 -10.66
N PHE A 159 14.42 -2.46 -9.76
CA PHE A 159 14.69 -1.01 -9.77
C PHE A 159 15.62 -0.58 -8.63
N LEU A 160 15.92 -1.51 -7.72
CA LEU A 160 16.79 -1.30 -6.57
C LEU A 160 18.27 -1.36 -6.94
N LEU A 161 19.03 -0.43 -6.35
CA LEU A 161 20.48 -0.48 -6.25
C LEU A 161 20.86 -1.25 -4.98
N TYR A 162 21.06 -2.56 -5.11
CA TYR A 162 21.39 -3.42 -3.97
C TYR A 162 22.77 -3.09 -3.37
N GLY A 163 22.85 -3.06 -2.04
CA GLY A 163 24.05 -2.68 -1.30
C GLY A 163 24.41 -1.19 -1.37
N GLN A 164 23.56 -0.36 -1.97
CA GLN A 164 23.79 1.06 -2.22
C GLN A 164 22.60 1.91 -1.76
N GLU A 165 22.78 3.23 -1.77
CA GLU A 165 21.70 4.16 -1.49
C GLU A 165 20.70 4.22 -2.65
N ASN A 166 19.42 4.19 -2.30
CA ASN A 166 18.28 4.38 -3.17
C ASN A 166 17.50 5.61 -2.71
N LEU A 167 16.89 6.33 -3.64
CA LEU A 167 16.04 7.50 -3.38
C LEU A 167 14.59 7.13 -3.67
N VAL A 168 13.72 7.23 -2.66
CA VAL A 168 12.27 7.26 -2.88
C VAL A 168 11.78 8.70 -2.82
N THR A 169 10.98 9.12 -3.81
CA THR A 169 10.32 10.42 -3.87
C THR A 169 8.83 10.22 -4.05
N VAL A 170 8.00 10.94 -3.31
CA VAL A 170 6.54 10.85 -3.38
C VAL A 170 5.95 12.25 -3.60
N ALA A 171 5.25 12.44 -4.72
CA ALA A 171 4.43 13.62 -4.95
C ALA A 171 2.99 13.31 -4.51
N LEU A 172 2.40 14.16 -3.65
CA LEU A 172 1.03 14.03 -3.16
C LEU A 172 0.21 15.26 -3.51
N ASN A 173 -1.01 15.05 -4.03
CA ASN A 173 -1.99 16.10 -4.26
C ASN A 173 -3.20 15.89 -3.34
N ASN A 174 -3.62 16.93 -2.63
CA ASN A 174 -4.76 16.87 -1.70
C ASN A 174 -6.04 17.56 -2.22
N ILE A 175 -6.07 17.95 -3.50
CA ILE A 175 -7.27 18.51 -4.14
C ILE A 175 -8.36 17.44 -4.19
N LEU A 176 -9.55 17.81 -3.71
CA LEU A 176 -10.74 16.99 -3.79
C LEU A 176 -11.65 17.51 -4.91
N THR A 177 -12.17 16.59 -5.71
CA THR A 177 -13.04 16.87 -6.86
C THR A 177 -14.40 16.21 -6.67
N PRO A 178 -15.40 16.49 -7.53
CA PRO A 178 -16.67 15.76 -7.47
C PRO A 178 -16.54 14.25 -7.71
N GLN A 179 -15.38 13.80 -8.23
CA GLN A 179 -15.08 12.41 -8.53
C GLN A 179 -14.23 11.73 -7.44
N THR A 180 -13.65 12.48 -6.50
CA THR A 180 -12.89 11.90 -5.38
C THR A 180 -13.81 11.34 -4.32
N ILE A 181 -13.29 10.44 -3.49
CA ILE A 181 -13.96 9.98 -2.26
C ILE A 181 -13.05 10.29 -1.06
N PRO A 182 -13.40 11.27 -0.20
CA PRO A 182 -14.61 12.09 -0.22
C PRO A 182 -14.64 13.14 -1.34
N GLN A 183 -15.83 13.67 -1.68
CA GLN A 183 -15.99 14.69 -2.72
C GLN A 183 -15.60 16.08 -2.23
N GLY A 184 -15.17 16.92 -3.17
CA GLY A 184 -14.99 18.36 -2.97
C GLY A 184 -15.03 19.14 -4.27
N LYS A 185 -14.81 20.45 -4.19
CA LYS A 185 -14.60 21.32 -5.36
C LYS A 185 -13.74 22.53 -5.03
N ILE A 186 -12.95 22.97 -6.00
CA ILE A 186 -12.26 24.26 -5.95
C ILE A 186 -13.22 25.37 -6.34
N VAL A 187 -13.28 26.43 -5.54
CA VAL A 187 -14.06 27.65 -5.80
C VAL A 187 -13.10 28.82 -5.92
N TYR A 188 -13.12 29.50 -7.06
CA TYR A 188 -12.36 30.73 -7.29
C TYR A 188 -13.21 31.95 -6.88
N HIS A 189 -12.57 32.93 -6.26
CA HIS A 189 -13.19 34.19 -5.90
C HIS A 189 -12.58 35.34 -6.70
N ASN A 190 -13.42 36.32 -7.05
CA ASN A 190 -13.01 37.44 -7.86
C ASN A 190 -12.51 38.61 -6.99
N GLU A 191 -11.68 39.47 -7.58
CA GLU A 191 -11.25 40.72 -6.94
C GLU A 191 -12.43 41.65 -6.62
N SER A 192 -13.50 41.59 -7.43
CA SER A 192 -14.75 42.34 -7.20
C SER A 192 -15.42 41.99 -5.86
N ASP A 193 -15.15 40.80 -5.33
CA ASP A 193 -15.73 40.31 -4.08
C ASP A 193 -14.79 40.58 -2.89
N GLY A 194 -13.71 41.36 -3.11
CA GLY A 194 -12.73 41.76 -2.09
C GLY A 194 -11.58 40.77 -1.88
N TYR A 195 -11.44 39.74 -2.73
CA TYR A 195 -10.39 38.74 -2.62
C TYR A 195 -9.16 39.11 -3.46
N PRO A 196 -7.94 38.66 -3.08
CA PRO A 196 -6.76 38.83 -3.92
C PRO A 196 -6.89 38.13 -5.27
N ASN A 197 -6.09 38.55 -6.26
CA ASN A 197 -6.01 37.88 -7.55
C ASN A 197 -5.68 36.39 -7.40
N ASN A 198 -6.31 35.52 -8.21
CA ASN A 198 -6.16 34.07 -8.18
C ASN A 198 -6.42 33.43 -6.80
N TYR A 199 -7.29 34.04 -5.98
CA TYR A 199 -7.73 33.44 -4.73
C TYR A 199 -8.72 32.31 -5.00
N PHE A 200 -8.47 31.16 -4.37
CA PHE A 200 -9.36 30.02 -4.41
C PHE A 200 -9.35 29.29 -3.08
N ILE A 201 -10.41 28.52 -2.84
CA ILE A 201 -10.55 27.64 -1.67
C ILE A 201 -11.00 26.25 -2.13
N GLN A 202 -10.67 25.24 -1.33
CA GLN A 202 -11.28 23.91 -1.42
C GLN A 202 -12.54 23.92 -0.56
N THR A 203 -13.67 23.50 -1.13
CA THR A 203 -14.94 23.31 -0.41
C THR A 203 -15.34 21.84 -0.45
N TYR A 204 -16.05 21.40 0.59
CA TYR A 204 -16.54 20.03 0.78
C TYR A 204 -17.67 20.05 1.81
N ASP A 205 -18.52 19.01 1.77
CA ASP A 205 -19.72 18.90 2.62
C ASP A 205 -19.57 17.86 3.76
N PHE A 206 -18.33 17.46 4.07
CA PHE A 206 -18.01 16.59 5.20
C PHE A 206 -17.46 17.38 6.39
N ASP A 207 -17.72 16.88 7.60
CA ASP A 207 -17.43 17.56 8.87
C ASP A 207 -16.15 17.03 9.55
N PHE A 208 -15.04 17.00 8.79
CA PHE A 208 -13.70 16.73 9.30
C PHE A 208 -12.66 17.47 8.45
N PHE A 209 -11.49 17.74 9.02
CA PHE A 209 -10.44 18.47 8.30
C PHE A 209 -9.81 17.61 7.20
N ASN A 210 -9.55 18.19 6.02
CA ASN A 210 -8.88 17.51 4.90
C ASN A 210 -7.36 17.38 5.15
N TYR A 211 -6.98 16.63 6.19
CA TYR A 211 -5.60 16.30 6.49
C TYR A 211 -4.94 15.57 5.30
N ALA A 212 -3.69 15.92 5.02
CA ALA A 212 -2.94 15.34 3.90
C ALA A 212 -1.50 15.00 4.32
N GLY A 213 -0.92 14.03 3.62
CA GLY A 213 0.39 13.48 3.93
C GLY A 213 0.42 11.97 3.76
N ILE A 214 1.49 11.35 4.29
CA ILE A 214 1.65 9.90 4.33
C ILE A 214 1.20 9.47 5.72
N HIS A 215 -0.07 9.05 5.85
CA HIS A 215 -0.74 8.88 7.15
C HIS A 215 -0.43 7.55 7.84
N ARG A 216 0.09 6.55 7.12
CA ARG A 216 0.34 5.20 7.65
C ARG A 216 1.73 4.71 7.23
N PRO A 217 2.27 3.69 7.94
CA PRO A 217 3.66 3.27 7.77
C PRO A 217 4.09 3.01 6.33
N VAL A 218 5.33 3.36 6.03
CA VAL A 218 6.00 3.06 4.77
C VAL A 218 7.00 1.95 5.00
N VAL A 219 6.87 0.84 4.29
CA VAL A 219 7.73 -0.32 4.48
C VAL A 219 8.21 -0.89 3.15
N LEU A 220 9.41 -1.43 3.17
CA LEU A 220 9.85 -2.43 2.21
C LEU A 220 9.56 -3.80 2.80
N TYR A 221 9.10 -4.74 1.99
CA TYR A 221 9.04 -6.13 2.42
C TYR A 221 9.46 -7.09 1.31
N THR A 222 9.94 -8.27 1.71
CA THR A 222 10.41 -9.30 0.79
C THR A 222 9.47 -10.49 0.72
N THR A 223 9.49 -11.18 -0.42
CA THR A 223 8.90 -12.51 -0.58
C THR A 223 9.83 -13.39 -1.41
N PRO A 224 9.68 -14.72 -1.35
CA PRO A 224 10.26 -15.60 -2.36
C PRO A 224 9.63 -15.36 -3.75
N GLN A 225 10.19 -16.02 -4.77
CA GLN A 225 9.73 -15.90 -6.16
C GLN A 225 8.31 -16.45 -6.39
N THR A 226 7.97 -17.51 -5.65
CA THR A 226 6.61 -18.04 -5.52
C THR A 226 6.14 -17.71 -4.11
N TYR A 227 5.04 -16.98 -3.98
CA TYR A 227 4.60 -16.44 -2.71
C TYR A 227 3.06 -16.44 -2.57
N ILE A 228 2.60 -16.42 -1.32
CA ILE A 228 1.19 -16.27 -0.96
C ILE A 228 0.78 -14.81 -1.22
N GLU A 229 -0.08 -14.61 -2.21
CA GLU A 229 -0.54 -13.29 -2.62
C GLU A 229 -1.79 -12.85 -1.87
N ASP A 230 -2.73 -13.77 -1.65
CA ASP A 230 -3.98 -13.50 -0.97
C ASP A 230 -4.50 -14.74 -0.22
N ILE A 231 -5.27 -14.50 0.84
CA ILE A 231 -5.85 -15.51 1.72
C ILE A 231 -7.30 -15.13 1.99
N LEU A 232 -8.23 -15.92 1.46
CA LEU A 232 -9.64 -15.79 1.79
C LEU A 232 -10.00 -16.80 2.88
N ILE A 233 -10.52 -16.34 4.01
CA ILE A 233 -10.97 -17.19 5.13
C ILE A 233 -12.42 -16.88 5.46
N ASN A 234 -13.23 -17.92 5.55
CA ASN A 234 -14.57 -17.91 6.11
C ASN A 234 -14.64 -18.87 7.28
N THR A 235 -15.38 -18.51 8.32
CA THR A 235 -15.56 -19.36 9.50
C THR A 235 -17.02 -19.69 9.75
N ASP A 236 -17.27 -20.89 10.27
CA ASP A 236 -18.59 -21.36 10.67
C ASP A 236 -18.50 -22.17 11.98
N ILE A 237 -19.63 -22.57 12.54
CA ILE A 237 -19.74 -23.29 13.81
C ILE A 237 -20.63 -24.52 13.63
N ASP A 238 -20.14 -25.68 14.07
CA ASP A 238 -20.89 -26.95 14.10
C ASP A 238 -20.87 -27.51 15.53
N GLY A 239 -21.90 -27.16 16.32
CA GLY A 239 -21.97 -27.52 17.73
C GLY A 239 -20.83 -26.89 18.55
N ALA A 240 -19.94 -27.72 19.08
CA ALA A 240 -18.74 -27.27 19.79
C ALA A 240 -17.53 -27.06 18.87
N ASP A 241 -17.62 -27.48 17.61
CA ASP A 241 -16.51 -27.41 16.66
C ASP A 241 -16.54 -26.10 15.89
N GLY A 242 -15.35 -25.57 15.61
CA GLY A 242 -15.15 -24.47 14.68
C GLY A 242 -14.80 -24.96 13.30
N ILE A 243 -15.36 -24.34 12.27
CA ILE A 243 -15.08 -24.64 10.86
C ILE A 243 -14.34 -23.45 10.26
N ILE A 244 -13.22 -23.71 9.58
CA ILE A 244 -12.43 -22.71 8.88
C ILE A 244 -12.30 -23.15 7.43
N THR A 245 -12.95 -22.44 6.51
CA THR A 245 -12.84 -22.65 5.07
C THR A 245 -11.89 -21.60 4.50
N TYR A 246 -10.86 -22.05 3.78
CA TYR A 246 -9.82 -21.18 3.26
C TYR A 246 -9.57 -21.41 1.77
N ASN A 247 -9.11 -20.36 1.09
CA ASN A 247 -8.65 -20.40 -0.29
C ASN A 247 -7.44 -19.47 -0.45
N LEU A 248 -6.33 -20.00 -0.96
CA LEU A 248 -5.07 -19.30 -1.14
C LEU A 248 -4.88 -18.92 -2.61
N THR A 249 -4.52 -17.67 -2.85
CA THR A 249 -3.99 -17.23 -4.15
C THR A 249 -2.48 -17.19 -4.08
N THR A 250 -1.80 -17.92 -4.97
CA THR A 250 -0.34 -17.93 -5.05
C THR A 250 0.12 -17.30 -6.35
N SER A 251 1.15 -16.46 -6.29
CA SER A 251 1.76 -15.86 -7.48
C SER A 251 3.15 -16.46 -7.71
N SER A 252 3.46 -16.76 -8.97
CA SER A 252 4.74 -17.35 -9.38
C SER A 252 5.22 -16.78 -10.71
N VAL A 253 6.47 -16.30 -10.73
CA VAL A 253 7.16 -15.87 -11.95
C VAL A 253 7.52 -17.06 -12.86
N LEU A 254 7.53 -18.29 -12.33
CA LEU A 254 7.89 -19.52 -13.05
C LEU A 254 6.77 -20.06 -13.95
N SER A 255 5.55 -19.50 -13.85
CA SER A 255 4.38 -19.91 -14.65
C SER A 255 4.59 -19.82 -16.18
N ASN A 256 5.58 -19.04 -16.63
CA ASN A 256 5.85 -18.82 -18.06
C ASN A 256 7.02 -19.64 -18.63
N LEU A 257 7.79 -20.41 -17.85
CA LEU A 257 9.06 -20.99 -18.35
C LEU A 257 9.15 -22.51 -18.33
N HIS A 258 8.50 -23.22 -17.41
CA HIS A 258 8.47 -24.68 -17.44
C HIS A 258 7.19 -25.16 -16.77
N GLY A 259 6.48 -26.13 -17.38
CA GLY A 259 5.15 -26.59 -16.97
C GLY A 259 4.92 -26.56 -15.45
N THR A 260 3.79 -25.95 -15.06
CA THR A 260 3.39 -25.69 -13.68
C THR A 260 3.64 -26.89 -12.78
N ARG A 261 4.71 -26.83 -11.97
CA ARG A 261 4.86 -27.73 -10.83
C ARG A 261 3.78 -27.36 -9.83
N ALA A 262 3.09 -28.36 -9.28
CA ALA A 262 2.05 -28.13 -8.30
C ALA A 262 2.67 -27.52 -7.04
N THR A 263 2.18 -26.34 -6.65
CA THR A 263 2.53 -25.72 -5.37
C THR A 263 1.99 -26.60 -4.25
N GLU A 264 2.87 -27.08 -3.36
CA GLU A 264 2.44 -27.77 -2.15
C GLU A 264 2.05 -26.73 -1.12
N CYS A 265 0.89 -26.90 -0.48
CA CYS A 265 0.38 -26.01 0.55
C CYS A 265 0.15 -26.82 1.84
N VAL A 266 0.70 -26.34 2.95
CA VAL A 266 0.54 -26.92 4.29
C VAL A 266 0.01 -25.82 5.20
N ILE A 267 -1.09 -26.11 5.90
CA ILE A 267 -1.73 -25.18 6.82
C ILE A 267 -1.79 -25.83 8.18
N GLU A 268 -1.27 -25.14 9.19
CA GLU A 268 -1.38 -25.51 10.59
C GLU A 268 -2.20 -24.46 11.33
N VAL A 269 -3.15 -24.90 12.16
CA VAL A 269 -3.96 -24.04 13.02
C VAL A 269 -3.36 -24.09 14.41
N LEU A 270 -2.85 -22.97 14.87
CA LEU A 270 -2.29 -22.77 16.20
C LEU A 270 -3.30 -22.07 17.09
N ASP A 271 -3.42 -22.50 18.34
CA ASP A 271 -4.23 -21.82 19.34
C ASP A 271 -3.60 -20.50 19.82
N LYS A 272 -4.20 -19.85 20.83
CA LYS A 272 -3.71 -18.56 21.35
C LYS A 272 -2.32 -18.67 22.02
N LEU A 273 -1.93 -19.86 22.48
CA LEU A 273 -0.63 -20.13 23.09
C LEU A 273 0.42 -20.57 22.05
N GLY A 274 0.00 -20.81 20.80
CA GLY A 274 0.88 -21.27 19.72
C GLY A 274 0.92 -22.79 19.58
N GLU A 275 0.04 -23.53 20.26
CA GLU A 275 0.00 -24.98 20.19
C GLU A 275 -0.84 -25.45 18.98
N PRO A 276 -0.38 -26.46 18.21
CA PRO A 276 -1.10 -26.95 17.05
C PRO A 276 -2.36 -27.72 17.45
N VAL A 277 -3.50 -27.31 16.91
CA VAL A 277 -4.82 -27.92 17.19
C VAL A 277 -5.46 -28.59 15.97
N ALA A 278 -5.04 -28.22 14.75
CA ALA A 278 -5.46 -28.86 13.51
C ALA A 278 -4.42 -28.61 12.42
N ASN A 279 -4.42 -29.44 11.37
CA ASN A 279 -3.63 -29.20 10.17
C ASN A 279 -4.35 -29.75 8.94
N THR A 280 -3.91 -29.30 7.77
CA THR A 280 -4.37 -29.81 6.48
C THR A 280 -3.34 -29.51 5.40
N THR A 281 -3.51 -30.15 4.25
CA THR A 281 -2.75 -29.89 3.03
C THR A 281 -3.67 -29.40 1.92
N GLY A 282 -3.12 -28.71 0.93
CA GLY A 282 -3.85 -28.19 -0.22
C GLY A 282 -4.13 -26.69 -0.10
N CYS A 283 -4.12 -26.00 -1.23
CA CYS A 283 -4.21 -24.54 -1.28
C CYS A 283 -5.65 -24.00 -1.12
N SER A 284 -6.63 -24.89 -0.99
CA SER A 284 -7.99 -24.59 -0.57
C SER A 284 -8.56 -25.78 0.18
N GLY A 285 -9.49 -25.52 1.08
CA GLY A 285 -10.12 -26.59 1.86
C GLY A 285 -10.86 -26.09 3.08
N THR A 286 -11.24 -27.05 3.92
CA THR A 286 -11.97 -26.81 5.15
C THR A 286 -11.29 -27.55 6.29
N ILE A 287 -11.04 -26.85 7.39
CA ILE A 287 -10.43 -27.36 8.62
C ILE A 287 -11.49 -27.36 9.70
N ARG A 288 -11.60 -28.47 10.43
CA ARG A 288 -12.45 -28.60 11.63
C ARG A 288 -11.56 -28.51 12.87
N VAL A 289 -11.83 -27.55 13.73
CA VAL A 289 -11.18 -27.36 15.03
C VAL A 289 -12.11 -27.90 16.10
N ALA A 290 -11.77 -29.05 16.68
CA ALA A 290 -12.61 -29.70 17.69
C ALA A 290 -12.67 -28.89 18.98
N ASN A 291 -13.85 -28.77 19.59
CA ASN A 291 -14.07 -28.01 20.84
C ASN A 291 -13.45 -26.59 20.78
N ALA A 292 -13.77 -25.84 19.72
CA ALA A 292 -13.15 -24.57 19.44
C ALA A 292 -13.51 -23.47 20.46
N ASN A 293 -12.55 -22.59 20.71
CA ASN A 293 -12.78 -21.33 21.41
C ASN A 293 -13.28 -20.29 20.41
N PHE A 294 -14.58 -20.01 20.42
CA PHE A 294 -15.15 -19.02 19.51
C PHE A 294 -14.73 -17.59 19.86
N TRP A 295 -14.58 -16.76 18.82
CA TRP A 295 -14.40 -15.34 18.98
C TRP A 295 -15.71 -14.70 19.45
N TRP A 296 -15.63 -13.92 20.51
CA TRP A 296 -16.76 -13.18 21.06
C TRP A 296 -16.38 -11.70 21.23
N PRO A 297 -17.33 -10.77 21.05
CA PRO A 297 -17.13 -9.38 21.42
C PRO A 297 -16.76 -9.22 22.89
N TYR A 298 -16.12 -8.10 23.21
CA TYR A 298 -15.90 -7.70 24.60
C TYR A 298 -17.23 -7.71 25.38
N MET A 299 -17.18 -8.19 26.62
CA MET A 299 -18.33 -8.41 27.52
C MET A 299 -19.26 -9.60 27.18
N MET A 300 -19.04 -10.35 26.10
CA MET A 300 -19.89 -11.50 25.75
C MET A 300 -19.32 -12.88 26.11
N ALA A 301 -18.05 -12.94 26.50
CA ALA A 301 -17.40 -14.17 26.95
C ALA A 301 -16.32 -13.88 27.99
N ALA A 302 -15.89 -14.91 28.73
CA ALA A 302 -14.78 -14.83 29.67
C ALA A 302 -13.43 -14.53 28.97
N GLN A 303 -13.28 -15.01 27.72
CA GLN A 303 -12.12 -14.75 26.87
C GLN A 303 -12.57 -14.09 25.56
N PRO A 304 -12.93 -12.80 25.59
CA PRO A 304 -13.34 -12.10 24.38
C PRO A 304 -12.16 -11.96 23.41
N GLY A 305 -12.47 -11.84 22.13
CA GLY A 305 -11.46 -11.63 21.11
C GLY A 305 -10.49 -12.80 20.90
N TYR A 306 -10.93 -14.05 21.14
CA TYR A 306 -10.08 -15.22 20.94
C TYR A 306 -9.65 -15.34 19.47
N LEU A 307 -8.33 -15.43 19.22
CA LEU A 307 -7.75 -15.56 17.89
C LEU A 307 -6.84 -16.78 17.83
N TYR A 308 -7.08 -17.63 16.84
CA TYR A 308 -6.15 -18.63 16.35
C TYR A 308 -5.14 -18.00 15.38
N THR A 309 -4.09 -18.74 15.04
CA THR A 309 -3.20 -18.43 13.91
C THR A 309 -3.26 -19.55 12.90
N LEU A 310 -3.58 -19.23 11.65
CA LEU A 310 -3.31 -20.09 10.51
C LEU A 310 -1.87 -19.84 10.08
N TRP A 311 -1.00 -20.80 10.35
CA TRP A 311 0.36 -20.82 9.83
C TRP A 311 0.34 -21.48 8.45
N ILE A 312 0.39 -20.65 7.40
CA ILE A 312 0.28 -21.11 6.02
C ILE A 312 1.68 -21.20 5.44
N SER A 313 2.05 -22.34 4.86
CA SER A 313 3.33 -22.54 4.19
C SER A 313 3.12 -23.12 2.80
N ILE A 314 3.76 -22.52 1.80
CA ILE A 314 3.74 -23.02 0.41
C ILE A 314 5.14 -23.35 -0.08
N ASN A 315 5.28 -24.41 -0.87
CA ASN A 315 6.53 -24.83 -1.50
C ASN A 315 6.38 -24.86 -3.02
N ASP A 316 7.35 -24.28 -3.72
CA ASP A 316 7.37 -24.20 -5.19
C ASP A 316 7.84 -25.49 -5.89
N GLY A 317 8.04 -26.57 -5.13
CA GLY A 317 8.57 -27.84 -5.63
C GLY A 317 10.08 -27.81 -5.90
N THR A 318 10.78 -26.74 -5.50
CA THR A 318 12.25 -26.62 -5.50
C THR A 318 12.84 -26.65 -4.10
N GLY A 319 11.99 -26.72 -3.07
CA GLY A 319 12.38 -26.66 -1.66
C GLY A 319 12.41 -25.24 -1.10
N ARG A 320 12.02 -24.23 -1.87
CA ARG A 320 11.83 -22.86 -1.38
C ARG A 320 10.44 -22.72 -0.80
N TRP A 321 10.39 -22.28 0.45
CA TRP A 321 9.16 -22.08 1.19
C TRP A 321 8.80 -20.60 1.29
N ASP A 322 7.52 -20.31 1.19
CA ASP A 322 6.95 -19.07 1.69
C ASP A 322 5.97 -19.37 2.83
N SER A 323 6.14 -18.69 3.96
CA SER A 323 5.30 -18.83 5.13
C SER A 323 4.64 -17.50 5.49
N TYR A 324 3.37 -17.55 5.86
CA TYR A 324 2.59 -16.38 6.24
C TYR A 324 1.62 -16.72 7.38
N PRO A 325 1.72 -16.03 8.54
CA PRO A 325 0.77 -16.20 9.63
C PRO A 325 -0.47 -15.30 9.44
N GLU A 326 -1.67 -15.88 9.53
CA GLU A 326 -2.93 -15.12 9.49
C GLU A 326 -3.75 -15.35 10.77
N LYS A 327 -4.22 -14.28 11.40
CA LYS A 327 -5.00 -14.38 12.65
C LYS A 327 -6.48 -14.60 12.34
N VAL A 328 -7.10 -15.60 12.98
CA VAL A 328 -8.50 -15.97 12.71
C VAL A 328 -9.30 -16.07 14.00
N GLY A 329 -10.40 -15.32 14.07
CA GLY A 329 -11.42 -15.47 15.09
C GLY A 329 -12.60 -16.27 14.55
N ILE A 330 -12.79 -17.50 15.02
CA ILE A 330 -13.90 -18.37 14.58
C ILE A 330 -15.21 -17.78 15.12
N ARG A 331 -16.04 -17.24 14.22
CA ARG A 331 -17.36 -16.71 14.55
C ARG A 331 -18.28 -16.68 13.35
N THR A 332 -19.59 -16.70 13.59
CA THR A 332 -20.61 -16.39 12.58
C THR A 332 -21.19 -15.00 12.82
N VAL A 333 -21.64 -14.35 11.75
CA VAL A 333 -22.42 -13.11 11.82
C VAL A 333 -23.73 -13.33 11.08
N GLY A 334 -24.84 -13.21 11.78
CA GLY A 334 -26.19 -13.39 11.23
C GLY A 334 -26.95 -12.07 11.18
N LEU A 335 -27.71 -11.85 10.11
CA LEU A 335 -28.63 -10.72 10.02
C LEU A 335 -29.99 -11.24 9.57
N ASN A 336 -31.03 -10.94 10.34
CA ASN A 336 -32.42 -11.13 9.91
C ASN A 336 -33.19 -9.79 9.98
N SER A 337 -34.49 -9.82 9.70
CA SER A 337 -35.33 -8.62 9.62
C SER A 337 -35.40 -7.79 10.91
N THR A 338 -34.98 -8.35 12.05
CA THR A 338 -35.11 -7.72 13.37
C THR A 338 -33.83 -7.70 14.19
N ASN A 339 -32.86 -8.56 13.91
CA ASN A 339 -31.69 -8.75 14.75
C ASN A 339 -30.41 -8.97 13.94
N LEU A 340 -29.33 -8.40 14.47
CA LEU A 340 -27.95 -8.77 14.17
C LEU A 340 -27.48 -9.75 15.26
N SER A 341 -26.86 -10.85 14.89
CA SER A 341 -26.32 -11.86 15.81
C SER A 341 -24.85 -12.14 15.56
N ILE A 342 -24.16 -12.58 16.61
CA ILE A 342 -22.83 -13.18 16.55
C ILE A 342 -22.93 -14.55 17.20
N ASN A 343 -22.47 -15.59 16.50
CA ASN A 343 -22.56 -16.99 16.94
C ASN A 343 -24.00 -17.36 17.36
N ASP A 344 -24.96 -16.98 16.52
CA ASP A 344 -26.42 -17.14 16.73
C ASP A 344 -27.02 -16.47 17.97
N VAL A 345 -26.24 -15.67 18.69
CA VAL A 345 -26.72 -14.86 19.82
C VAL A 345 -26.96 -13.43 19.36
N PRO A 346 -28.19 -12.88 19.49
CA PRO A 346 -28.48 -11.49 19.16
C PRO A 346 -27.58 -10.52 19.93
N ILE A 347 -27.08 -9.50 19.22
CA ILE A 347 -26.24 -8.46 19.80
C ILE A 347 -26.91 -7.09 19.72
N TYR A 348 -26.49 -6.22 20.63
CA TYR A 348 -26.86 -4.81 20.59
C TYR A 348 -25.58 -3.97 20.56
N ILE A 349 -25.37 -3.24 19.47
CA ILE A 349 -24.14 -2.46 19.27
C ILE A 349 -24.21 -1.20 20.16
N ARG A 350 -23.28 -1.11 21.12
CA ARG A 350 -23.04 0.08 21.94
C ARG A 350 -21.61 0.55 21.68
N GLY A 351 -21.46 1.66 20.97
CA GLY A 351 -20.15 2.15 20.55
C GLY A 351 -20.19 3.61 20.14
N LEU A 352 -19.11 4.04 19.50
CA LEU A 352 -18.89 5.41 19.06
C LEU A 352 -18.49 5.40 17.59
N GLY A 353 -18.88 6.44 16.84
CA GLY A 353 -18.15 6.81 15.63
C GLY A 353 -16.75 7.29 16.03
N LYS A 354 -15.73 6.92 15.26
CA LYS A 354 -14.34 7.30 15.51
C LYS A 354 -13.75 8.00 14.29
N HIS A 355 -12.73 8.81 14.54
CA HIS A 355 -11.85 9.37 13.52
C HIS A 355 -10.40 8.93 13.78
N GLU A 356 -9.59 8.87 12.72
CA GLU A 356 -8.13 8.88 12.80
C GLU A 356 -7.70 10.34 12.98
N ASP A 357 -7.83 10.87 14.21
CA ASP A 357 -7.51 12.26 14.58
C ASP A 357 -6.82 12.28 15.96
N SER A 358 -5.77 13.09 16.09
CA SER A 358 -5.01 13.25 17.33
C SER A 358 -4.15 14.52 17.27
N ASP A 359 -3.85 15.09 18.43
CA ASP A 359 -2.77 16.07 18.55
C ASP A 359 -1.43 15.45 18.12
N VAL A 360 -0.50 16.29 17.64
CA VAL A 360 0.88 15.88 17.37
C VAL A 360 1.53 15.49 18.71
N SER A 361 1.76 14.20 18.93
CA SER A 361 2.50 13.68 20.08
C SER A 361 3.97 13.52 19.72
N LEU A 362 4.85 14.09 20.56
CA LEU A 362 6.31 14.04 20.42
C LEU A 362 6.88 12.68 20.83
#